data_AF-A0A834HMH1-F1
#
_entry.id   AF-A0A834HMH1-F1
#
_cell.length_a   1.000
_cell.length_b   1.000
_cell.length_c   1.000
_cell.angle_alpha   90.00
_cell.angle_beta   90.00
_cell.angle_gamma   90.00
#
_symmetry.space_group_name_H-M   'P 1'
#
loop_
_entity.id
_entity.type
_entity.pdbx_description
1 polymer ?
#
loop_
_entity_poly.entity_id
_entity_poly.type
_entity_poly.pdbx_seq_one_letter_code
_entity_poly.pdbx_strand_id
1 'polypeptide(L)'
;MELLLHMILYLTIYQGVTGLDEYAENNATTVTPSSNQHDYIVSLNSTISEDAVPKYLIDAMYSDPNFKNASKDILDFFKFNTSTLNDTLDILQALNLSSDVIFSINALNYTLNVTQTSFNTFYENLRINLISQASIMKQALTALQIDTVAFSEALAYGDAFEEFAKGNFSKDNIKNTVEILNITTDRLFEEIRSFFYDKLMLKEDLVGLLRDLLINETQALTIWQKRHVYWTALDVYNTPTFKAVLDKATTEIYSRQILGVLVKFQEVFLSVNKVSYDFLKPYLEL
;
A
#
# COMPACT_ATOMS: atom_id res chain seq x y z
N MET A 1 -8.21 -20.48 -8.19
CA MET A 1 -8.30 -19.02 -8.27
C MET A 1 -7.16 -18.56 -9.16
N GLU A 2 -7.45 -18.28 -10.42
CA GLU A 2 -6.44 -17.94 -11.45
C GLU A 2 -5.95 -16.51 -11.27
N LEU A 3 -4.66 -16.35 -10.97
CA LEU A 3 -3.99 -15.06 -10.77
C LEU A 3 -3.48 -14.53 -12.12
N LEU A 4 -4.17 -13.53 -12.67
CA LEU A 4 -3.74 -12.76 -13.85
C LEU A 4 -2.50 -11.91 -13.51
N LEU A 5 -1.32 -12.36 -13.93
CA LEU A 5 -0.07 -11.59 -13.95
C LEU A 5 -0.07 -10.67 -15.18
N HIS A 6 0.17 -9.37 -14.99
CA HIS A 6 0.58 -8.49 -16.09
C HIS A 6 2.11 -8.46 -16.13
N MET A 7 2.70 -9.14 -17.11
CA MET A 7 4.14 -9.12 -17.39
C MET A 7 4.45 -7.98 -18.38
N ILE A 8 5.42 -7.13 -18.05
CA ILE A 8 6.03 -6.20 -19.01
C ILE A 8 7.27 -6.90 -19.57
N LEU A 9 7.31 -7.07 -20.89
CA LEU A 9 8.39 -7.76 -21.61
C LEU A 9 9.49 -6.76 -22.01
N TYR A 10 10.72 -6.99 -21.59
CA TYR A 10 11.89 -6.34 -22.16
C TYR A 10 12.65 -7.34 -23.04
N LEU A 11 12.84 -7.00 -24.32
CA LEU A 11 13.58 -7.82 -25.28
C LEU A 11 15.05 -7.41 -25.27
N THR A 12 15.97 -8.35 -25.04
CA THR A 12 17.41 -8.16 -25.25
C THR A 12 17.90 -9.25 -26.19
N ILE A 13 18.37 -8.87 -27.38
CA ILE A 13 18.86 -9.81 -28.41
C ILE A 13 20.37 -9.96 -28.23
N TYR A 14 20.83 -11.18 -27.97
CA TYR A 14 22.24 -11.54 -28.06
C TYR A 14 22.52 -12.20 -29.42
N GLN A 15 23.43 -11.62 -30.21
CA GLN A 15 24.01 -12.32 -31.35
C GLN A 15 25.12 -13.23 -30.83
N GLY A 16 24.88 -14.54 -30.83
CA GLY A 16 25.92 -15.53 -30.60
C GLY A 16 26.83 -15.61 -31.82
N VAL A 17 28.03 -15.02 -31.74
CA VAL A 17 29.08 -15.24 -32.74
C VAL A 17 29.69 -16.60 -32.45
N THR A 18 29.42 -17.61 -33.28
CA THR A 18 30.23 -18.83 -33.34
C THR A 18 31.05 -18.81 -34.62
N GLY A 19 32.26 -18.26 -34.52
CA GLY A 19 33.33 -18.60 -35.45
C GLY A 19 33.98 -19.89 -34.96
N LEU A 20 33.99 -20.91 -35.80
CA LEU A 20 34.92 -22.05 -35.82
C LEU A 20 34.63 -22.80 -37.14
N ASP A 21 35.44 -22.58 -38.17
CA ASP A 21 36.16 -23.67 -38.85
C ASP A 21 37.08 -23.13 -39.95
N GLU A 22 38.29 -23.63 -39.91
CA GLU A 22 39.47 -23.32 -40.70
C GLU A 22 39.63 -24.39 -41.80
N TYR A 23 40.06 -23.97 -43.01
CA TYR A 23 40.62 -24.77 -44.13
C TYR A 23 39.74 -25.76 -44.95
N ALA A 24 39.54 -25.47 -46.25
CA ALA A 24 39.96 -26.31 -47.39
C ALA A 24 39.62 -25.66 -48.75
N GLU A 25 40.29 -26.13 -49.80
CA GLU A 25 40.56 -25.53 -51.11
C GLU A 25 39.38 -25.33 -52.08
N ASN A 26 39.59 -24.37 -53.00
CA ASN A 26 39.10 -24.25 -54.37
C ASN A 26 38.01 -25.25 -54.83
N ASN A 27 36.79 -24.74 -55.07
CA ASN A 27 36.07 -24.95 -56.32
C ASN A 27 34.93 -23.94 -56.47
N ALA A 28 34.89 -23.27 -57.62
CA ALA A 28 33.81 -22.39 -58.03
C ALA A 28 32.51 -23.19 -58.11
N THR A 29 31.66 -23.04 -57.11
CA THR A 29 30.29 -23.53 -57.11
C THR A 29 29.41 -22.36 -56.72
N THR A 30 28.43 -22.04 -57.56
CA THR A 30 27.40 -21.04 -57.29
C THR A 30 26.67 -21.39 -56.01
N VAL A 31 27.10 -20.79 -54.89
CA VAL A 31 26.42 -20.89 -53.61
C VAL A 31 25.11 -20.12 -53.75
N THR A 32 24.01 -20.86 -53.88
CA THR A 32 22.67 -20.33 -53.64
C THR A 32 22.70 -19.73 -52.23
N PRO A 33 22.23 -18.49 -51.98
CA PRO A 33 22.27 -17.95 -50.63
C PRO A 33 21.49 -18.93 -49.75
N SER A 34 22.21 -19.64 -48.86
CA SER A 34 21.55 -20.38 -47.81
C SER A 34 20.70 -19.35 -47.10
N SER A 35 19.39 -19.56 -47.05
CA SER A 35 18.56 -18.83 -46.10
C SER A 35 19.15 -19.20 -44.75
N ASN A 36 20.02 -18.34 -44.23
CA ASN A 36 20.53 -18.46 -42.87
C ASN A 36 19.31 -18.21 -41.98
N GLN A 37 18.54 -19.28 -41.75
CA GLN A 37 17.56 -19.33 -40.69
C GLN A 37 18.37 -19.23 -39.42
N HIS A 38 18.42 -18.01 -38.89
CA HIS A 38 18.99 -17.78 -37.59
C HIS A 38 17.99 -18.27 -36.57
N ASP A 39 18.32 -19.37 -35.90
CA ASP A 39 17.65 -19.77 -34.67
C ASP A 39 18.06 -18.79 -33.58
N TYR A 40 17.14 -17.91 -33.19
CA TYR A 40 17.36 -16.98 -32.09
C TYR A 40 16.98 -17.64 -30.77
N ILE A 41 17.95 -17.82 -29.89
CA ILE A 41 17.67 -18.08 -28.48
C ILE A 41 17.37 -16.72 -27.83
N VAL A 42 16.10 -16.47 -27.52
CA VAL A 42 15.68 -15.27 -26.81
C VAL A 42 15.63 -15.57 -25.31
N SER A 43 16.37 -14.79 -24.52
CA SER A 43 16.19 -14.76 -23.07
C SER A 43 15.09 -13.76 -22.75
N LEU A 44 14.00 -14.24 -22.15
CA LEU A 44 12.94 -13.39 -21.63
C LEU A 44 13.27 -12.97 -20.21
N ASN A 45 13.63 -11.70 -20.02
CA ASN A 45 13.83 -11.14 -18.69
C ASN A 45 12.47 -10.65 -18.17
N SER A 46 12.05 -11.19 -17.03
CA SER A 46 10.74 -10.91 -16.43
C SER A 46 10.93 -10.06 -15.17
N THR A 47 10.29 -8.89 -15.13
CA THR A 47 10.27 -8.02 -13.95
C THR A 47 8.86 -7.92 -13.38
N ILE A 48 8.76 -7.66 -12.07
CA ILE A 48 7.48 -7.37 -11.42
C ILE A 48 7.06 -5.94 -11.83
N SER A 49 5.86 -5.80 -12.38
CA SER A 49 5.26 -4.49 -12.63
C SER A 49 5.11 -3.71 -11.31
N GLU A 50 5.46 -2.42 -11.30
CA GLU A 50 5.30 -1.57 -10.11
C GLU A 50 3.84 -1.58 -9.60
N ASP A 51 2.87 -1.61 -10.52
CA ASP A 51 1.44 -1.69 -10.18
C ASP A 51 1.05 -3.00 -9.47
N ALA A 52 1.84 -4.06 -9.62
CA ALA A 52 1.59 -5.36 -9.01
C ALA A 52 2.27 -5.54 -7.65
N VAL A 53 3.28 -4.72 -7.32
CA VAL A 53 4.02 -4.77 -6.05
C VAL A 53 3.11 -4.82 -4.81
N PRO A 54 2.05 -4.01 -4.69
CA PRO A 54 1.22 -3.99 -3.48
C PRO A 54 0.51 -5.30 -3.22
N LYS A 55 0.03 -5.92 -4.29
CA LYS A 55 -0.59 -7.23 -4.24
C LYS A 55 0.39 -8.27 -3.73
N TYR A 56 1.60 -8.33 -4.30
CA TYR A 56 2.63 -9.27 -3.84
C TYR A 56 2.99 -9.09 -2.36
N LEU A 57 3.11 -7.84 -1.90
CA LEU A 57 3.44 -7.55 -0.50
C LEU A 57 2.31 -7.97 0.43
N ILE A 58 1.07 -7.63 0.09
CA ILE A 58 -0.11 -8.00 0.89
C ILE A 58 -0.28 -9.53 0.90
N ASP A 59 -0.20 -10.19 -0.25
CA ASP A 59 -0.28 -11.65 -0.35
C ASP A 59 0.80 -12.30 0.53
N ALA A 60 2.04 -11.80 0.50
CA ALA A 60 3.13 -12.30 1.34
C ALA A 60 2.87 -12.08 2.84
N MET A 61 2.36 -10.90 3.22
CA MET A 61 2.01 -10.57 4.60
C MET A 61 0.94 -11.50 5.17
N TYR A 62 -0.10 -11.79 4.39
CA TYR A 62 -1.25 -12.57 4.84
C TYR A 62 -1.03 -14.09 4.70
N SER A 63 -0.22 -14.53 3.74
CA SER A 63 0.07 -15.95 3.49
C SER A 63 1.15 -16.54 4.40
N ASP A 64 2.10 -15.72 4.87
CA ASP A 64 3.14 -16.18 5.79
C ASP A 64 2.76 -15.86 7.25
N PRO A 65 2.38 -16.86 8.08
CA PRO A 65 2.06 -16.62 9.47
C PRO A 65 3.27 -16.15 10.30
N ASN A 66 4.49 -16.33 9.79
CA ASN A 66 5.73 -15.86 10.39
C ASN A 66 6.25 -14.58 9.72
N PHE A 67 5.41 -13.85 8.98
CA PHE A 67 5.79 -12.58 8.38
C PHE A 67 6.20 -11.58 9.48
N LYS A 68 7.52 -11.46 9.70
CA LYS A 68 8.09 -10.54 10.69
C LYS A 68 8.39 -9.23 10.02
N ASN A 69 7.62 -8.20 10.35
CA ASN A 69 7.93 -6.85 9.95
C ASN A 69 7.66 -5.89 11.10
N ALA A 70 8.38 -4.76 11.13
CA ALA A 70 8.05 -3.74 12.10
C ALA A 70 6.64 -3.21 11.82
N SER A 71 5.80 -3.11 12.85
CA SER A 71 4.44 -2.57 12.71
C SER A 71 4.43 -1.18 12.10
N LYS A 72 5.48 -0.38 12.39
CA LYS A 72 5.72 0.90 11.72
C LYS A 72 5.79 0.77 10.19
N ASP A 73 6.55 -0.18 9.68
CA ASP A 73 6.72 -0.36 8.22
C ASP A 73 5.41 -0.76 7.54
N ILE A 74 4.58 -1.54 8.24
CA ILE A 74 3.23 -1.89 7.78
C ILE A 74 2.31 -0.66 7.81
N LEU A 75 2.28 0.09 8.90
CA LEU A 75 1.44 1.29 9.01
C LEU A 75 1.84 2.35 7.99
N ASP A 76 3.15 2.50 7.76
CA ASP A 76 3.69 3.36 6.72
C ASP A 76 3.30 2.82 5.34
N PHE A 77 3.36 1.49 5.13
CA PHE A 77 2.85 0.80 3.93
C PHE A 77 1.41 1.21 3.57
N PHE A 78 0.54 1.31 4.57
CA PHE A 78 -0.83 1.77 4.39
C PHE A 78 -0.99 3.31 4.44
N LYS A 79 0.11 4.06 4.57
CA LYS A 79 0.15 5.52 4.77
C LYS A 79 -0.81 5.98 5.88
N PHE A 80 -0.86 5.21 6.96
CA PHE A 80 -1.78 5.46 8.06
C PHE A 80 -1.54 6.83 8.70
N ASN A 81 -0.28 7.23 8.87
CA ASN A 81 0.12 8.52 9.45
C ASN A 81 -0.05 9.74 8.53
N THR A 82 -0.43 9.58 7.27
CA THR A 82 -0.81 10.69 6.37
C THR A 82 -2.25 10.63 5.90
N SER A 83 -3.02 9.65 6.40
CA SER A 83 -4.42 9.49 6.08
C SER A 83 -5.28 10.65 6.57
N THR A 84 -6.08 11.24 5.67
CA THR A 84 -7.09 12.27 6.01
C THR A 84 -8.44 11.65 6.37
N LEU A 85 -9.36 12.47 6.88
CA LEU A 85 -10.74 12.05 7.16
C LEU A 85 -11.46 11.62 5.88
N ASN A 86 -11.32 12.39 4.80
CA ASN A 86 -11.96 12.08 3.51
C ASN A 86 -11.48 10.75 2.95
N ASP A 87 -10.16 10.51 2.95
CA ASP A 87 -9.65 9.23 2.48
C ASP A 87 -10.14 8.05 3.33
N THR A 88 -10.32 8.28 4.64
CA THR A 88 -10.86 7.26 5.55
C THR A 88 -12.31 6.97 5.21
N LEU A 89 -13.12 7.99 4.95
CA LEU A 89 -14.49 7.83 4.47
C LEU A 89 -14.55 7.08 3.12
N ASP A 90 -13.66 7.40 2.18
CA ASP A 90 -13.55 6.73 0.89
C ASP A 90 -13.20 5.23 1.04
N ILE A 91 -12.32 4.90 1.99
CA ILE A 91 -12.00 3.50 2.34
C ILE A 91 -13.23 2.82 2.94
N LEU A 92 -13.91 3.45 3.91
CA LEU A 92 -15.08 2.85 4.54
C LEU A 92 -16.18 2.58 3.51
N GLN A 93 -16.40 3.51 2.58
CA GLN A 93 -17.32 3.32 1.47
C GLN A 93 -16.89 2.15 0.57
N ALA A 94 -15.60 2.04 0.24
CA ALA A 94 -15.08 0.96 -0.59
C ALA A 94 -15.21 -0.42 0.09
N LEU A 95 -15.12 -0.46 1.42
CA LEU A 95 -15.30 -1.66 2.23
C LEU A 95 -16.77 -1.94 2.58
N ASN A 96 -17.70 -1.10 2.14
CA ASN A 96 -19.12 -1.16 2.49
C ASN A 96 -19.35 -1.14 4.01
N LEU A 97 -18.58 -0.31 4.72
CA LEU A 97 -18.66 -0.10 6.17
C LEU A 97 -19.32 1.25 6.47
N SER A 98 -20.20 1.27 7.48
CA SER A 98 -20.86 2.50 7.91
C SER A 98 -19.91 3.38 8.72
N SER A 99 -19.75 4.64 8.29
CA SER A 99 -18.98 5.66 9.03
C SER A 99 -19.53 5.91 10.43
N ASP A 100 -20.84 5.82 10.61
CA ASP A 100 -21.49 6.10 11.90
C ASP A 100 -21.17 5.01 12.94
N VAL A 101 -20.92 3.78 12.48
CA VAL A 101 -20.48 2.68 13.35
C VAL A 101 -19.01 2.84 13.71
N ILE A 102 -18.16 3.18 12.74
CA ILE A 102 -16.71 3.31 12.94
C ILE A 102 -16.34 4.55 13.75
N PHE A 103 -17.05 5.66 13.54
CA PHE A 103 -16.90 6.90 14.32
C PHE A 103 -17.89 6.98 15.48
N SER A 104 -18.10 5.84 16.17
CA SER A 104 -18.95 5.75 17.36
C SER A 104 -18.15 5.64 18.65
N ILE A 105 -18.80 5.95 19.78
CA ILE A 105 -18.26 5.72 21.13
C ILE A 105 -17.92 4.25 21.37
N ASN A 106 -18.71 3.33 20.82
CA ASN A 106 -18.45 1.89 20.93
C ASN A 106 -17.17 1.50 20.19
N ALA A 107 -16.95 2.04 18.99
CA ALA A 107 -15.73 1.80 18.22
C ALA A 107 -14.51 2.43 18.91
N LEU A 108 -14.65 3.60 19.53
CA LEU A 108 -13.60 4.19 20.36
C LEU A 108 -13.22 3.26 21.53
N ASN A 109 -14.20 2.79 22.32
CA ASN A 109 -13.95 1.86 23.43
C ASN A 109 -13.23 0.59 22.94
N TYR A 110 -13.72 0.02 21.85
CA TYR A 110 -13.12 -1.16 21.24
C TYR A 110 -11.65 -0.91 20.85
N THR A 111 -11.36 0.22 20.20
CA THR A 111 -10.02 0.59 19.76
C THR A 111 -9.08 0.81 20.95
N LEU A 112 -9.57 1.45 22.03
CA LEU A 112 -8.82 1.63 23.27
C LEU A 112 -8.46 0.28 23.91
N ASN A 113 -9.39 -0.67 23.93
CA ASN A 113 -9.14 -2.02 24.45
C ASN A 113 -8.12 -2.79 23.60
N VAL A 114 -8.24 -2.77 22.28
CA VAL A 114 -7.28 -3.41 21.35
C VAL A 114 -5.87 -2.82 21.51
N THR A 115 -5.79 -1.50 21.66
CA THR A 115 -4.53 -0.79 21.87
C THR A 115 -4.06 -0.80 23.32
N GLN A 116 -4.80 -1.48 24.22
CA GLN A 116 -4.49 -1.59 25.65
C GLN A 116 -4.22 -0.23 26.31
N THR A 117 -5.01 0.78 25.93
CA THR A 117 -4.84 2.16 26.37
C THR A 117 -6.06 2.62 27.13
N SER A 118 -5.85 3.24 28.30
CA SER A 118 -6.95 3.79 29.08
C SER A 118 -7.55 5.02 28.41
N PHE A 119 -8.84 5.27 28.65
CA PHE A 119 -9.50 6.48 28.16
C PHE A 119 -8.83 7.75 28.71
N ASN A 120 -8.44 7.77 29.99
CA ASN A 120 -7.79 8.94 30.58
C ASN A 120 -6.47 9.28 29.87
N THR A 121 -5.66 8.28 29.49
CA THR A 121 -4.43 8.51 28.72
C THR A 121 -4.73 9.08 27.33
N PHE A 122 -5.76 8.56 26.67
CA PHE A 122 -6.22 9.07 25.37
C PHE A 122 -6.70 10.52 25.47
N TYR A 123 -7.59 10.80 26.41
CA TYR A 123 -8.15 12.12 26.64
C TYR A 123 -7.08 13.15 26.97
N GLU A 124 -6.16 12.84 27.89
CA GLU A 124 -5.10 13.77 28.30
C GLU A 124 -4.12 14.05 27.16
N ASN A 125 -3.80 13.05 26.33
CA ASN A 125 -2.95 13.26 25.16
C ASN A 125 -3.62 14.20 24.14
N LEU A 126 -4.88 13.94 23.80
CA LEU A 126 -5.65 14.83 22.92
C LEU A 126 -5.77 16.23 23.49
N ARG A 127 -6.06 16.36 24.79
CA ARG A 127 -6.16 17.66 25.46
C ARG A 127 -4.86 18.43 25.29
N ILE A 128 -3.73 17.84 25.66
CA ILE A 128 -2.41 18.50 25.59
C ILE A 128 -2.06 18.94 24.16
N ASN A 129 -2.32 18.11 23.16
CA ASN A 129 -1.96 18.40 21.78
C ASN A 129 -2.90 19.41 21.11
N LEU A 130 -4.18 19.39 21.45
CA LEU A 130 -5.18 20.28 20.85
C LEU A 130 -5.26 21.63 21.56
N ILE A 131 -5.29 21.66 22.89
CA ILE A 131 -5.48 22.90 23.67
C ILE A 131 -4.89 22.79 25.08
N SER A 132 -4.01 23.74 25.42
CA SER A 132 -3.38 23.79 26.74
C SER A 132 -4.25 24.44 27.84
N GLN A 133 -5.34 25.12 27.47
CA GLN A 133 -6.18 25.88 28.41
C GLN A 133 -7.40 25.08 28.89
N ALA A 134 -7.45 24.79 30.19
CA ALA A 134 -8.55 24.04 30.82
C ALA A 134 -9.94 24.71 30.68
N SER A 135 -10.00 26.05 30.65
CA SER A 135 -11.26 26.80 30.50
C SER A 135 -11.93 26.59 29.14
N ILE A 136 -11.12 26.48 28.07
CA ILE A 136 -11.62 26.22 26.71
C ILE A 136 -12.09 24.76 26.61
N MET A 137 -11.34 23.83 27.22
CA MET A 137 -11.74 22.43 27.27
C MET A 137 -13.08 22.22 27.99
N LYS A 138 -13.34 22.97 29.07
CA LYS A 138 -14.65 22.94 29.75
C LYS A 138 -15.78 23.41 28.83
N GLN A 139 -15.57 24.47 28.06
CA GLN A 139 -16.57 24.96 27.09
C GLN A 139 -16.81 23.94 25.97
N ALA A 140 -15.76 23.28 25.49
CA ALA A 140 -15.84 22.22 24.50
C ALA A 140 -16.66 21.01 24.98
N LEU A 141 -16.47 20.58 26.23
CA LEU A 141 -17.26 19.52 26.86
C LEU A 141 -18.73 19.93 27.02
N THR A 142 -19.00 21.18 27.44
CA THR A 142 -20.38 21.71 27.52
C THR A 142 -21.05 21.73 26.14
N ALA A 143 -20.33 22.05 25.07
CA ALA A 143 -20.87 22.01 23.71
C ALA A 143 -21.23 20.59 23.25
N LEU A 144 -20.52 19.58 23.74
CA LEU A 144 -20.89 18.17 23.61
C LEU A 144 -21.99 17.74 24.59
N GLN A 145 -22.57 18.65 25.37
CA GLN A 145 -23.59 18.35 26.39
C GLN A 145 -23.11 17.35 27.46
N ILE A 146 -21.79 17.30 27.70
CA ILE A 146 -21.21 16.48 28.77
C ILE A 146 -21.33 17.27 30.08
N ASP A 147 -21.77 16.60 31.17
CA ASP A 147 -21.74 17.19 32.50
C ASP A 147 -20.29 17.39 32.94
N THR A 148 -19.81 18.62 32.83
CA THR A 148 -18.41 18.96 33.11
C THR A 148 -18.00 18.72 34.57
N VAL A 149 -18.95 18.72 35.52
CA VAL A 149 -18.65 18.47 36.93
C VAL A 149 -18.48 16.97 37.15
N ALA A 150 -19.47 16.18 36.73
CA ALA A 150 -19.41 14.72 36.83
C ALA A 150 -18.20 14.16 36.04
N PHE A 151 -17.95 14.67 34.84
CA PHE A 151 -16.80 14.28 34.04
C PHE A 151 -15.46 14.60 34.71
N SER A 152 -15.32 15.78 35.34
CA SER A 152 -14.08 16.15 36.03
C SER A 152 -13.83 15.29 37.28
N GLU A 153 -14.89 14.95 38.02
CA GLU A 153 -14.81 14.05 39.17
C GLU A 153 -14.44 12.62 38.73
N ALA A 154 -15.08 12.13 37.66
CA ALA A 154 -14.78 10.83 37.07
C ALA A 154 -13.34 10.77 36.51
N LEU A 155 -12.82 11.85 35.94
CA LEU A 155 -11.43 11.92 35.47
C LEU A 155 -10.40 11.77 36.61
N ALA A 156 -10.73 12.28 37.79
CA ALA A 156 -9.85 12.22 38.96
C ALA A 156 -9.96 10.92 39.75
N TYR A 157 -11.16 10.34 39.85
CA TYR A 157 -11.45 9.28 40.83
C TYR A 157 -12.28 8.11 40.30
N GLY A 158 -12.76 8.14 39.06
CA GLY A 158 -13.74 7.18 38.54
C GLY A 158 -13.56 6.81 37.07
N ASP A 159 -14.67 6.43 36.44
CA ASP A 159 -14.72 6.06 35.01
C ASP A 159 -15.13 7.26 34.15
N ALA A 160 -14.15 8.04 33.70
CA ALA A 160 -14.40 9.19 32.84
C ALA A 160 -14.96 8.80 31.46
N PHE A 161 -14.76 7.55 31.01
CA PHE A 161 -15.31 7.10 29.73
C PHE A 161 -16.84 7.02 29.81
N GLU A 162 -17.40 6.56 30.93
CA GLU A 162 -18.85 6.49 31.13
C GLU A 162 -19.49 7.89 31.03
N GLU A 163 -18.91 8.88 31.70
CA GLU A 163 -19.41 10.26 31.64
C GLU A 163 -19.22 10.89 30.26
N PHE A 164 -18.11 10.59 29.58
CA PHE A 164 -17.88 11.02 28.20
C PHE A 164 -18.92 10.43 27.24
N ALA A 165 -19.24 9.16 27.40
CA ALA A 165 -20.19 8.43 26.55
C ALA A 165 -21.62 8.98 26.62
N LYS A 166 -21.97 9.71 27.69
CA LYS A 166 -23.26 10.40 27.85
C LYS A 166 -23.39 11.67 26.98
N GLY A 167 -22.29 12.13 26.39
CA GLY A 167 -22.26 13.29 25.51
C GLY A 167 -23.08 13.13 24.22
N ASN A 168 -23.45 14.26 23.64
CA ASN A 168 -24.10 14.37 22.35
C ASN A 168 -23.07 14.65 21.24
N PHE A 169 -22.75 13.61 20.47
CA PHE A 169 -21.78 13.64 19.38
C PHE A 169 -22.45 13.87 18.01
N SER A 170 -23.56 14.60 17.95
CA SER A 170 -24.15 15.01 16.68
C SER A 170 -23.16 15.85 15.86
N LYS A 171 -23.37 15.90 14.54
CA LYS A 171 -22.56 16.73 13.63
C LYS A 171 -22.52 18.19 14.06
N ASP A 172 -23.64 18.74 14.51
CA ASP A 172 -23.73 20.14 14.94
C ASP A 172 -22.99 20.38 16.25
N ASN A 173 -23.09 19.45 17.21
CA ASN A 173 -22.35 19.53 18.46
C ASN A 173 -20.84 19.42 18.23
N ILE A 174 -20.38 18.48 17.39
CA ILE A 174 -18.97 18.34 17.02
C ILE A 174 -18.47 19.62 16.33
N LYS A 175 -19.25 20.19 15.41
CA LYS A 175 -18.91 21.45 14.74
C LYS A 175 -18.73 22.60 15.74
N ASN A 176 -19.68 22.78 16.66
CA ASN A 176 -19.59 23.80 17.70
C ASN A 176 -18.37 23.59 18.60
N THR A 177 -18.06 22.33 18.93
CA THR A 177 -16.89 21.98 19.75
C THR A 177 -15.59 22.34 19.06
N VAL A 178 -15.40 21.99 17.78
CA VAL A 178 -14.16 22.34 17.07
C VAL A 178 -14.01 23.85 16.85
N GLU A 179 -15.12 24.58 16.69
CA GLU A 179 -15.13 26.05 16.64
C GLU A 179 -14.67 26.67 17.98
N ILE A 180 -15.15 26.18 19.12
CA ILE A 180 -14.70 26.61 20.46
C ILE A 180 -13.21 26.32 20.65
N LEU A 181 -12.76 25.16 20.17
CA LEU A 181 -11.36 24.76 20.23
C LEU A 181 -10.48 25.52 19.20
N ASN A 182 -11.09 26.33 18.31
CA ASN A 182 -10.40 27.01 17.21
C ASN A 182 -9.55 26.04 16.34
N ILE A 183 -10.11 24.87 16.04
CA ILE A 183 -9.52 23.84 15.18
C ILE A 183 -10.51 23.42 14.09
N THR A 184 -10.02 22.64 13.12
CA THR A 184 -10.88 21.96 12.13
C THR A 184 -11.18 20.53 12.57
N THR A 185 -12.24 19.94 12.00
CA THR A 185 -12.54 18.50 12.18
C THR A 185 -11.40 17.63 11.68
N ASP A 186 -10.72 18.02 10.59
CA ASP A 186 -9.55 17.29 10.08
C ASP A 186 -8.40 17.30 11.08
N ARG A 187 -8.16 18.43 11.77
CA ARG A 187 -7.13 18.50 12.81
C ARG A 187 -7.46 17.60 14.00
N LEU A 188 -8.73 17.58 14.43
CA LEU A 188 -9.18 16.66 15.49
C LEU A 188 -8.97 15.20 15.08
N PHE A 189 -9.33 14.84 13.84
CA PHE A 189 -9.11 13.50 13.30
C PHE A 189 -7.62 13.14 13.23
N GLU A 190 -6.78 14.06 12.77
CA GLU A 190 -5.33 13.87 12.67
C GLU A 190 -4.71 13.53 14.03
N GLU A 191 -5.08 14.25 15.10
CA GLU A 191 -4.58 13.99 16.46
C GLU A 191 -5.01 12.62 16.98
N ILE A 192 -6.30 12.27 16.83
CA ILE A 192 -6.83 10.96 17.22
C ILE A 192 -6.08 9.84 16.50
N ARG A 193 -5.92 9.97 15.19
CA ARG A 193 -5.25 8.98 14.36
C ARG A 193 -3.76 8.90 14.68
N SER A 194 -3.08 10.03 14.93
CA SER A 194 -1.66 10.04 15.30
C SER A 194 -1.43 9.34 16.64
N PHE A 195 -2.31 9.57 17.61
CA PHE A 195 -2.29 8.82 18.87
C PHE A 195 -2.38 7.31 18.64
N PHE A 196 -3.33 6.84 17.83
CA PHE A 196 -3.47 5.40 17.56
C PHE A 196 -2.33 4.84 16.71
N TYR A 197 -1.77 5.61 15.79
CA TYR A 197 -0.55 5.22 15.07
C TYR A 197 0.59 4.93 16.05
N ASP A 198 0.83 5.83 17.01
CA ASP A 198 1.87 5.67 18.03
C ASP A 198 1.64 4.45 18.92
N LYS A 199 0.38 4.06 19.16
CA LYS A 199 0.07 2.83 19.90
C LYS A 199 0.26 1.57 19.05
N LEU A 200 -0.15 1.61 17.78
CA LEU A 200 -0.09 0.47 16.88
C LEU A 200 1.34 0.18 16.42
N MET A 201 2.19 1.20 16.25
CA MET A 201 3.58 1.02 15.84
C MET A 201 4.41 0.21 16.86
N LEU A 202 3.98 0.18 18.12
CA LEU A 202 4.62 -0.55 19.21
C LEU A 202 4.13 -2.00 19.34
N LYS A 203 3.13 -2.42 18.56
CA LYS A 203 2.66 -3.81 18.56
C LYS A 203 3.68 -4.71 17.87
N GLU A 204 3.88 -5.93 18.37
CA GLU A 204 4.83 -6.88 17.78
C GLU A 204 4.25 -7.64 16.58
N ASP A 205 2.94 -7.94 16.58
CA ASP A 205 2.27 -8.68 15.50
C ASP A 205 1.02 -7.91 15.01
N LEU A 206 1.25 -6.84 14.26
CA LEU A 206 0.16 -6.06 13.67
C LEU A 206 -0.62 -6.85 12.62
N VAL A 207 0.02 -7.73 11.83
CA VAL A 207 -0.68 -8.53 10.81
C VAL A 207 -1.58 -9.59 11.46
N GLY A 208 -1.13 -10.23 12.53
CA GLY A 208 -1.97 -11.08 13.39
C GLY A 208 -3.19 -10.32 13.90
N LEU A 209 -2.98 -9.13 14.46
CA LEU A 209 -4.09 -8.29 14.91
C LEU A 209 -5.07 -7.97 13.77
N LEU A 210 -4.61 -7.57 12.59
CA LEU A 210 -5.48 -7.28 11.45
C LEU A 210 -6.31 -8.52 11.03
N ARG A 211 -5.71 -9.71 11.06
CA ARG A 211 -6.41 -10.98 10.80
C ARG A 211 -7.46 -11.29 11.86
N ASP A 212 -7.16 -11.07 13.14
CA ASP A 212 -8.10 -11.24 14.25
C ASP A 212 -9.28 -10.26 14.16
N LEU A 213 -9.04 -9.07 13.61
CA LEU A 213 -10.06 -8.07 13.28
C LEU A 213 -10.83 -8.39 11.99
N LEU A 214 -10.64 -9.58 11.42
CA LEU A 214 -11.27 -10.06 10.19
C LEU A 214 -10.99 -9.18 8.96
N ILE A 215 -9.90 -8.41 8.98
CA ILE A 215 -9.41 -7.71 7.79
C ILE A 215 -8.64 -8.75 6.97
N ASN A 216 -9.24 -9.22 5.89
CA ASN A 216 -8.62 -10.19 4.99
C ASN A 216 -7.76 -9.51 3.91
N GLU A 217 -7.01 -10.32 3.16
CA GLU A 217 -6.13 -9.89 2.07
C GLU A 217 -6.84 -8.96 1.06
N THR A 218 -8.08 -9.28 0.67
CA THR A 218 -8.86 -8.46 -0.27
C THR A 218 -9.22 -7.10 0.31
N GLN A 219 -9.59 -7.05 1.58
CA GLN A 219 -9.88 -5.79 2.27
C GLN A 219 -8.61 -4.96 2.47
N ALA A 220 -7.50 -5.59 2.84
CA ALA A 220 -6.20 -4.93 2.92
C ALA A 220 -5.78 -4.35 1.57
N LEU A 221 -5.94 -5.10 0.48
CA LEU A 221 -5.66 -4.61 -0.87
C LEU A 221 -6.57 -3.44 -1.24
N THR A 222 -7.86 -3.50 -0.88
CA THR A 222 -8.81 -2.41 -1.12
C THR A 222 -8.41 -1.14 -0.36
N ILE A 223 -8.06 -1.27 0.92
CA ILE A 223 -7.56 -0.16 1.76
C ILE A 223 -6.34 0.46 1.09
N TRP A 224 -5.39 -0.35 0.65
CA TRP A 224 -4.18 0.12 -0.02
C TRP A 224 -4.49 0.81 -1.35
N GLN A 225 -5.34 0.21 -2.20
CA GLN A 225 -5.67 0.76 -3.52
C GLN A 225 -6.39 2.11 -3.40
N LYS A 226 -7.22 2.31 -2.37
CA LYS A 226 -7.83 3.63 -2.14
C LYS A 226 -6.80 4.71 -1.75
N ARG A 227 -5.58 4.31 -1.42
CA ARG A 227 -4.42 5.17 -1.14
C ARG A 227 -3.45 5.30 -2.33
N HIS A 228 -3.85 4.87 -3.54
CA HIS A 228 -3.05 4.72 -4.78
C HIS A 228 -2.13 5.88 -5.21
N VAL A 229 -2.19 7.05 -4.56
CA VAL A 229 -1.46 8.26 -4.95
C VAL A 229 -0.07 8.39 -4.28
N TYR A 230 0.29 7.52 -3.33
CA TYR A 230 1.38 7.86 -2.38
C TYR A 230 2.53 6.85 -2.25
N TRP A 231 2.61 5.81 -3.09
CA TRP A 231 3.75 4.87 -3.04
C TRP A 231 4.65 5.07 -4.24
N THR A 232 5.90 5.41 -3.95
CA THR A 232 6.98 5.35 -4.95
C THR A 232 7.70 4.02 -4.79
N ALA A 233 8.27 3.47 -5.86
CA ALA A 233 9.11 2.27 -5.78
C ALA A 233 10.20 2.39 -4.69
N LEU A 234 10.66 3.62 -4.44
CA LEU A 234 11.62 3.96 -3.39
C LEU A 234 11.15 3.58 -1.97
N ASP A 235 9.87 3.78 -1.63
CA ASP A 235 9.34 3.43 -0.30
C ASP A 235 9.44 1.92 -0.02
N VAL A 236 9.29 1.11 -1.07
CA VAL A 236 9.37 -0.35 -0.98
C VAL A 236 10.83 -0.81 -0.87
N TYR A 237 11.73 -0.26 -1.68
CA TYR A 237 13.15 -0.63 -1.66
C TYR A 237 13.87 -0.18 -0.38
N ASN A 238 13.40 0.89 0.27
CA ASN A 238 13.98 1.39 1.53
C ASN A 238 13.57 0.57 2.76
N THR A 239 12.59 -0.33 2.64
CA THR A 239 12.17 -1.22 3.73
C THR A 239 12.77 -2.61 3.52
N PRO A 240 13.76 -3.06 4.34
CA PRO A 240 14.50 -4.29 4.09
C PRO A 240 13.62 -5.54 3.94
N THR A 241 12.56 -5.66 4.74
CA THR A 241 11.61 -6.78 4.68
C THR A 241 10.84 -6.81 3.36
N PHE A 242 10.30 -5.66 2.91
CA PHE A 242 9.59 -5.58 1.65
C PHE A 242 10.52 -5.79 0.45
N LYS A 243 11.73 -5.24 0.50
CA LYS A 243 12.78 -5.51 -0.49
C LYS A 243 13.10 -7.01 -0.56
N ALA A 244 13.26 -7.69 0.57
CA ALA A 244 13.53 -9.13 0.59
C ALA A 244 12.39 -9.96 -0.03
N VAL A 245 11.13 -9.58 0.22
CA VAL A 245 9.96 -10.20 -0.42
C VAL A 245 10.01 -10.02 -1.94
N LEU A 246 10.28 -8.80 -2.41
CA LEU A 246 10.37 -8.52 -3.84
C LEU A 246 11.58 -9.19 -4.50
N ASP A 247 12.74 -9.19 -3.85
CA ASP A 247 13.95 -9.84 -4.36
C ASP A 247 13.72 -11.36 -4.48
N LYS A 248 13.03 -11.98 -3.50
CA LYS A 248 12.65 -13.39 -3.55
C LYS A 248 11.68 -13.65 -4.70
N ALA A 249 10.61 -12.87 -4.81
CA ALA A 249 9.64 -13.01 -5.89
C ALA A 249 10.29 -12.82 -7.27
N THR A 250 11.20 -11.85 -7.39
CA THR A 250 11.97 -11.57 -8.61
C THR A 250 12.91 -12.74 -8.95
N THR A 251 13.60 -13.30 -7.96
CA THR A 251 14.45 -14.49 -8.15
C THR A 251 13.64 -15.72 -8.56
N GLU A 252 12.47 -15.92 -7.95
CA GLU A 252 11.54 -17.00 -8.33
C GLU A 252 11.02 -16.82 -9.76
N ILE A 253 10.76 -15.59 -10.19
CA ILE A 253 10.36 -15.27 -11.56
C ILE A 253 11.51 -15.53 -12.53
N TYR A 254 12.73 -15.07 -12.23
CA TYR A 254 13.90 -15.26 -13.10
C TYR A 254 14.40 -16.71 -13.16
N SER A 255 14.20 -17.49 -12.10
CA SER A 255 14.56 -18.91 -12.08
C SER A 255 13.58 -19.79 -12.85
N ARG A 256 12.39 -19.28 -13.19
CA ARG A 256 11.46 -19.99 -14.08
C ARG A 256 12.00 -19.91 -15.51
N GLN A 257 12.47 -21.05 -16.02
CA GLN A 257 12.75 -21.20 -17.45
C GLN A 257 11.44 -21.11 -18.23
N ILE A 258 11.17 -19.94 -18.82
CA ILE A 258 10.09 -19.78 -19.79
C ILE A 258 10.65 -20.12 -21.16
N LEU A 259 10.45 -21.37 -21.57
CA LEU A 259 10.73 -21.82 -22.93
C LEU A 259 9.64 -21.29 -23.86
N GLY A 260 9.90 -20.15 -24.48
CA GLY A 260 9.14 -19.68 -25.64
C GLY A 260 9.71 -20.33 -26.89
N VAL A 261 8.92 -21.15 -27.59
CA VAL A 261 9.25 -21.48 -28.99
C VAL A 261 8.70 -20.35 -29.85
N LEU A 262 9.58 -19.58 -30.48
CA LEU A 262 9.21 -18.63 -31.53
C LEU A 262 8.77 -19.44 -32.76
N VAL A 263 7.51 -19.87 -32.77
CA VAL A 263 6.93 -20.57 -33.91
C VAL A 263 6.57 -19.54 -34.98
N LYS A 264 7.59 -19.13 -35.76
CA LYS A 264 7.46 -18.25 -36.94
C LYS A 264 7.15 -16.78 -36.56
N PHE A 265 7.69 -15.84 -37.33
CA PHE A 265 7.35 -14.41 -37.26
C PHE A 265 5.82 -14.23 -37.40
N GLN A 266 5.09 -14.16 -36.30
CA GLN A 266 3.82 -13.46 -36.25
C GLN A 266 4.15 -12.03 -35.88
N GLU A 267 3.89 -11.14 -36.82
CA GLU A 267 3.92 -9.68 -36.66
C GLU A 267 3.16 -9.30 -35.38
N VAL A 268 3.90 -8.93 -34.33
CA VAL A 268 3.37 -8.03 -33.32
C VAL A 268 3.28 -6.68 -34.03
N PHE A 269 2.08 -6.31 -34.48
CA PHE A 269 1.78 -5.03 -35.11
C PHE A 269 2.09 -3.88 -34.14
N LEU A 270 3.33 -3.38 -34.15
CA LEU A 270 3.58 -1.96 -33.96
C LEU A 270 3.46 -1.35 -35.34
N SER A 271 2.33 -0.70 -35.63
CA SER A 271 2.11 0.00 -36.90
C SER A 271 3.07 1.20 -37.00
N VAL A 272 4.30 0.94 -37.44
CA VAL A 272 5.26 1.98 -37.79
C VAL A 272 4.88 2.52 -39.16
N ASN A 273 4.56 3.82 -39.22
CA ASN A 273 4.23 4.53 -40.45
C ASN A 273 5.32 4.28 -41.52
N LYS A 274 4.90 4.03 -42.77
CA LYS A 274 5.77 3.74 -43.92
C LYS A 274 6.90 4.74 -44.12
N VAL A 275 6.68 6.02 -43.80
CA VAL A 275 7.71 7.07 -43.84
C VAL A 275 8.83 6.81 -42.83
N SER A 276 8.49 6.31 -41.64
CA SER A 276 9.44 5.97 -40.58
C SER A 276 10.20 4.67 -40.90
N TYR A 277 9.58 3.73 -41.61
CA TYR A 277 10.26 2.53 -42.12
C TYR A 277 11.30 2.87 -43.19
N ASP A 278 10.95 3.70 -44.17
CA ASP A 278 11.89 4.09 -45.24
C ASP A 278 13.06 4.94 -44.69
N PHE A 279 12.85 5.70 -43.62
CA PHE A 279 13.92 6.43 -42.92
C PHE A 279 14.92 5.51 -42.21
N LEU A 280 14.44 4.42 -41.58
CA LEU A 280 15.28 3.49 -40.81
C LEU A 280 15.95 2.42 -41.69
N LYS A 281 15.39 2.16 -42.87
CA LYS A 281 15.84 1.13 -43.82
C LYS A 281 17.36 1.12 -44.11
N PRO A 282 18.04 2.27 -44.34
CA PRO A 282 19.48 2.25 -44.64
C PRO A 282 20.36 2.04 -43.39
N TYR A 283 19.82 2.30 -42.19
CA TYR A 283 20.55 2.19 -40.93
C TYR A 283 20.38 0.81 -40.27
N LEU A 284 19.37 0.05 -40.72
CA LEU A 284 19.20 -1.37 -40.40
C LEU A 284 20.01 -2.27 -41.33
N GLU A 285 20.53 -1.72 -42.43
CA GLU A 285 21.53 -2.36 -43.29
C GLU A 285 22.95 -1.96 -42.83
N LEU A 286 23.33 -2.43 -41.64
CA LEU A 286 24.72 -2.72 -41.20
C LEU A 286 24.71 -3.72 -40.03
#